data_AF-A0A960KUK7-F1
#
_entry.id   AF-A0A960KUK7-F1
#
_cell.length_a   1.000
_cell.length_b   1.000
_cell.length_c   1.000
_cell.angle_alpha   90.00
_cell.angle_beta   90.00
_cell.angle_gamma   90.00
#
_symmetry.space_group_name_H-M   'P 1'
#
loop_
_entity.id
_entity.type
_entity.pdbx_description
1 polymer ?
#
loop_
_entity_poly.entity_id
_entity_poly.type
_entity_poly.pdbx_seq_one_letter_code
_entity_poly.pdbx_strand_id
1 'polypeptide(L)'
;MNGFWFRRWKNQVKKWLSEWRGSNRNTFASQYKTCPSCGKFVGSNDAICEYCQAPVAHLQVSSGRFDESEEGGSVHLESTYALFGLCTFFFALTAILTYQNQLASQEDFGLFDQLRAYVLPSSEAFWNLGASTTGAVLGGQYWRLFTYMFLHGNILHIIFNLSALAFLGPLLFGVFGLRRFWLLTLGCGAAGALGSIIGHLFVFHSGSNVVGLSAALFGYLGALYAYYRGTGDLGAAEKFKSYMIWGNVFCVVVTLLGMPIDNFAHLAGMFTGWGWGILMFRNASTKAMLWTERTLLILFAGTWLYGSFLVLRTLIPQIHGG
;
A
#
# COMPACT_ATOMS: atom_id res chain seq x y z
N MET A 1 19.95 2.54 -23.61
CA MET A 1 18.67 1.83 -23.88
C MET A 1 17.54 2.75 -23.43
N ASN A 2 16.91 3.42 -24.39
CA ASN A 2 16.62 4.85 -24.26
C ASN A 2 15.12 5.15 -24.08
N GLY A 3 14.66 5.33 -22.83
CA GLY A 3 13.52 6.19 -22.44
C GLY A 3 12.17 6.06 -23.18
N PHE A 4 11.99 5.10 -24.08
CA PHE A 4 10.81 4.94 -24.93
C PHE A 4 9.66 4.37 -24.10
N TRP A 5 9.94 3.30 -23.35
CA TRP A 5 8.99 2.72 -22.40
C TRP A 5 8.60 3.71 -21.30
N PHE A 6 9.56 4.44 -20.74
CA PHE A 6 9.28 5.47 -19.73
C PHE A 6 8.46 6.63 -20.31
N ARG A 7 8.74 7.09 -21.54
CA ARG A 7 7.91 8.10 -22.22
C ARG A 7 6.53 7.58 -22.57
N ARG A 8 6.41 6.34 -23.03
CA ARG A 8 5.12 5.72 -23.38
C ARG A 8 4.27 5.49 -22.12
N TRP A 9 4.88 5.03 -21.04
CA TRP A 9 4.25 4.93 -19.72
C TRP A 9 3.84 6.30 -19.20
N LYS A 10 4.75 7.29 -19.20
CA LYS A 10 4.46 8.67 -18.79
C LYS A 10 3.35 9.30 -19.64
N ASN A 11 3.31 9.03 -20.94
CA ASN A 11 2.29 9.52 -21.84
C ASN A 11 0.96 8.79 -21.65
N GLN A 12 0.97 7.48 -21.38
CA GLN A 12 -0.23 6.72 -21.01
C GLN A 12 -0.77 7.19 -19.67
N VAL A 13 0.08 7.39 -18.66
CA VAL A 13 -0.29 7.97 -17.37
C VAL A 13 -0.83 9.38 -17.56
N LYS A 14 -0.21 10.23 -18.38
CA LYS A 14 -0.73 11.58 -18.69
C LYS A 14 -2.06 11.54 -19.43
N LYS A 15 -2.23 10.63 -20.39
CA LYS A 15 -3.48 10.46 -21.15
C LYS A 15 -4.60 9.97 -20.22
N TRP A 16 -4.31 8.93 -19.44
CA TRP A 16 -5.20 8.39 -18.43
C TRP A 16 -5.55 9.42 -17.35
N LEU A 17 -4.56 10.17 -16.88
CA LEU A 17 -4.75 11.32 -16.00
C LEU A 17 -5.58 12.39 -16.69
N SER A 18 -5.38 12.71 -17.98
CA SER A 18 -6.19 13.73 -18.68
C SER A 18 -7.65 13.30 -18.89
N GLU A 19 -7.88 12.02 -19.20
CA GLU A 19 -9.21 11.42 -19.26
C GLU A 19 -9.88 11.46 -17.89
N TRP A 20 -9.14 11.11 -16.84
CA TRP A 20 -9.58 11.22 -15.44
C TRP A 20 -9.76 12.68 -14.96
N ARG A 21 -8.92 13.59 -15.44
CA ARG A 21 -8.96 15.03 -15.11
C ARG A 21 -10.14 15.72 -15.79
N GLY A 22 -10.56 15.24 -16.96
CA GLY A 22 -11.76 15.66 -17.70
C GLY A 22 -13.03 14.97 -17.23
N SER A 23 -12.95 13.76 -16.64
CA SER A 23 -14.08 13.08 -16.03
C SER A 23 -14.06 13.23 -14.50
N ASN A 24 -14.85 14.15 -13.96
CA ASN A 24 -15.37 14.08 -12.59
C ASN A 24 -14.42 14.38 -11.40
N ARG A 25 -13.73 15.53 -11.37
CA ARG A 25 -12.99 15.95 -10.15
C ARG A 25 -13.82 16.61 -9.04
N ASN A 26 -15.08 17.01 -9.30
CA ASN A 26 -15.98 17.60 -8.29
C ASN A 26 -17.36 16.93 -8.15
N THR A 27 -17.62 15.87 -8.91
CA THR A 27 -18.98 15.41 -9.15
C THR A 27 -19.29 14.08 -8.46
N PHE A 28 -18.33 13.20 -8.18
CA PHE A 28 -18.68 11.84 -7.77
C PHE A 28 -19.16 11.74 -6.31
N ALA A 29 -18.45 12.36 -5.37
CA ALA A 29 -18.85 12.42 -3.96
C ALA A 29 -20.13 13.27 -3.75
N SER A 30 -20.51 14.09 -4.73
CA SER A 30 -21.75 14.88 -4.74
C SER A 30 -22.89 14.23 -5.56
N GLN A 31 -22.62 13.13 -6.29
CA GLN A 31 -23.57 12.47 -7.19
C GLN A 31 -24.16 11.16 -6.66
N TYR A 32 -23.61 10.56 -5.60
CA TYR A 32 -24.06 9.25 -5.13
C TYR A 32 -24.11 9.14 -3.61
N LYS A 33 -25.01 8.29 -3.10
CA LYS A 33 -25.17 7.94 -1.67
C LYS A 33 -25.34 6.43 -1.51
N THR A 34 -25.04 5.89 -0.34
CA THR A 34 -25.13 4.43 -0.09
C THR A 34 -26.47 4.05 0.52
N CYS A 35 -27.23 3.14 -0.11
CA CYS A 35 -28.46 2.62 0.47
C CYS A 35 -28.16 1.79 1.74
N PRO A 36 -28.75 2.11 2.91
CA PRO A 36 -28.47 1.40 4.15
C PRO A 36 -29.05 -0.02 4.18
N SER A 37 -30.10 -0.30 3.38
CA SER A 37 -30.76 -1.61 3.36
C SER A 37 -30.00 -2.67 2.57
N CYS A 38 -29.44 -2.32 1.41
CA CYS A 38 -28.75 -3.29 0.55
C CYS A 38 -27.26 -2.98 0.29
N GLY A 39 -26.77 -1.81 0.72
CA GLY A 39 -25.37 -1.40 0.54
C GLY A 39 -25.00 -0.96 -0.88
N LYS A 40 -25.96 -0.93 -1.83
CA LYS A 40 -25.74 -0.43 -3.19
C LYS A 40 -25.72 1.09 -3.24
N PHE A 41 -24.92 1.68 -4.12
CA PHE A 41 -25.00 3.11 -4.35
C PHE A 41 -26.19 3.46 -5.23
N VAL A 42 -26.75 4.63 -4.94
CA VAL A 42 -27.90 5.24 -5.60
C VAL A 42 -27.56 6.70 -5.85
N GLY A 43 -28.18 7.32 -6.85
CA GLY A 43 -27.97 8.73 -7.17
C GLY A 43 -28.22 9.63 -5.95
N SER A 44 -27.48 10.73 -5.87
CA SER A 44 -27.61 11.72 -4.78
C SER A 44 -29.03 12.25 -4.67
N ASN A 45 -29.69 12.41 -5.81
CA ASN A 45 -31.07 12.89 -5.93
C ASN A 45 -32.12 11.77 -5.89
N ASP A 46 -31.71 10.49 -5.81
CA ASP A 46 -32.66 9.39 -5.82
C ASP A 46 -33.48 9.37 -4.53
N ALA A 47 -34.78 9.21 -4.67
CA ALA A 47 -35.69 9.08 -3.54
C ALA A 47 -35.81 7.63 -3.04
N ILE A 48 -35.64 6.67 -3.95
CA ILE A 48 -35.82 5.23 -3.74
C ILE A 48 -34.65 4.48 -4.35
N CYS A 49 -34.17 3.43 -3.66
CA CYS A 49 -33.10 2.59 -4.16
C CYS A 49 -33.60 1.68 -5.28
N GLU A 50 -33.03 1.81 -6.48
CA GLU A 50 -33.39 0.98 -7.64
C GLU A 50 -33.19 -0.53 -7.40
N TYR A 51 -32.25 -0.91 -6.52
CA TYR A 51 -31.89 -2.31 -6.26
C TYR A 51 -32.78 -3.00 -5.24
N CYS A 52 -33.22 -2.30 -4.19
CA CYS A 52 -33.92 -2.91 -3.06
C CYS A 52 -35.19 -2.17 -2.64
N GLN A 53 -35.55 -1.11 -3.36
CA GLN A 53 -36.76 -0.32 -3.15
C GLN A 53 -36.85 0.39 -1.79
N ALA A 54 -35.75 0.42 -1.01
CA ALA A 54 -35.70 1.17 0.24
C ALA A 54 -35.69 2.69 -0.01
N PRO A 55 -36.34 3.49 0.86
CA PRO A 55 -36.33 4.94 0.76
C PRO A 55 -34.93 5.48 1.11
N VAL A 56 -34.39 6.31 0.22
CA VAL A 56 -33.02 6.86 0.29
C VAL A 56 -32.98 8.39 0.18
N ALA A 57 -34.13 9.04 -0.01
CA ALA A 57 -34.26 10.50 -0.12
C ALA A 57 -33.59 11.27 1.04
N HIS A 58 -33.73 10.75 2.27
CA HIS A 58 -33.26 11.36 3.51
C HIS A 58 -31.74 11.25 3.72
N LEU A 59 -31.05 10.43 2.92
CA LEU A 59 -29.63 10.19 3.10
C LEU A 59 -28.83 11.38 2.56
N GLN A 60 -27.95 11.91 3.40
CA GLN A 60 -27.01 12.93 2.96
C GLN A 60 -26.00 12.32 2.01
N VAL A 61 -25.82 13.00 0.89
CA VAL A 61 -24.73 12.75 -0.04
C VAL A 61 -23.43 12.90 0.75
N SER A 62 -22.53 11.92 0.66
CA SER A 62 -21.25 12.03 1.35
C SER A 62 -20.36 13.01 0.57
N SER A 63 -20.68 14.30 0.64
CA SER A 63 -19.81 15.37 0.21
C SER A 63 -18.67 15.46 1.22
N GLY A 64 -17.72 14.53 1.08
CA GLY A 64 -16.35 14.87 1.41
C GLY A 64 -16.03 16.08 0.57
N ARG A 65 -16.11 17.28 1.16
CA ARG A 65 -15.55 18.50 0.60
C ARG A 65 -14.06 18.21 0.48
N PHE A 66 -13.65 17.70 -0.69
CA PHE A 66 -12.26 17.71 -1.07
C PHE A 66 -11.99 19.19 -1.35
N ASP A 67 -11.25 19.84 -0.45
CA ASP A 67 -10.74 21.20 -0.70
C ASP A 67 -9.90 21.13 -1.97
N GLU A 68 -10.51 21.51 -3.10
CA GLU A 68 -9.79 21.97 -4.27
C GLU A 68 -9.22 23.34 -3.94
N SER A 69 -8.01 23.38 -3.37
CA SER A 69 -7.13 24.48 -3.73
C SER A 69 -6.61 24.20 -5.14
N GLU A 70 -6.65 25.21 -6.02
CA GLU A 70 -6.18 25.16 -7.41
C GLU A 70 -4.69 24.78 -7.57
N GLU A 71 -3.98 24.58 -6.46
CA GLU A 71 -2.63 23.97 -6.39
C GLU A 71 -2.64 22.43 -6.45
N GLY A 72 -3.81 21.78 -6.37
CA GLY A 72 -3.98 20.33 -6.20
C GLY A 72 -3.45 19.42 -7.32
N GLY A 73 -2.96 19.97 -8.43
CA GLY A 73 -2.37 19.18 -9.52
C GLY A 73 -1.05 18.46 -9.16
N SER A 74 -0.29 18.98 -8.19
CA SER A 74 0.99 18.44 -7.72
C SER A 74 0.85 17.43 -6.59
N VAL A 75 -0.07 17.69 -5.64
CA VAL A 75 -0.26 16.88 -4.41
C VAL A 75 -0.69 15.43 -4.72
N HIS A 76 -1.42 15.18 -5.82
CA HIS A 76 -1.87 13.84 -6.22
C HIS A 76 -0.73 12.84 -6.48
N LEU A 77 0.46 13.30 -6.87
CA LEU A 77 1.60 12.42 -7.13
C LEU A 77 2.60 12.39 -5.98
N GLU A 78 2.60 13.38 -5.09
CA GLU A 78 3.58 13.51 -4.01
C GLU A 78 3.58 12.32 -3.05
N SER A 79 2.41 11.81 -2.65
CA SER A 79 2.36 10.67 -1.70
C SER A 79 2.78 9.34 -2.33
N THR A 80 2.43 9.11 -3.60
CA THR A 80 2.91 7.93 -4.34
C THR A 80 4.42 8.01 -4.53
N TYR A 81 4.96 9.19 -4.87
CA TYR A 81 6.40 9.39 -4.98
C TYR A 81 7.11 9.34 -3.64
N ALA A 82 6.49 9.75 -2.53
CA ALA A 82 7.05 9.62 -1.20
C ALA A 82 7.22 8.13 -0.83
N LEU A 83 6.20 7.30 -1.04
CA LEU A 83 6.33 5.85 -0.85
C LEU A 83 7.38 5.23 -1.76
N PHE A 84 7.42 5.65 -3.04
CA PHE A 84 8.43 5.19 -3.99
C PHE A 84 9.85 5.54 -3.51
N GLY A 85 10.06 6.79 -3.09
CA GLY A 85 11.32 7.30 -2.58
C GLY A 85 11.75 6.58 -1.30
N LEU A 86 10.83 6.39 -0.35
CA LEU A 86 11.09 5.64 0.87
C LEU A 86 11.51 4.19 0.59
N CYS A 87 10.77 3.47 -0.26
CA CYS A 87 11.12 2.10 -0.63
C CYS A 87 12.49 2.02 -1.33
N THR A 88 12.79 2.98 -2.21
CA THR A 88 14.09 3.06 -2.92
C THR A 88 15.23 3.35 -1.95
N PHE A 89 15.02 4.30 -1.03
CA PHE A 89 15.98 4.64 0.01
C PHE A 89 16.29 3.45 0.91
N PHE A 90 15.25 2.79 1.44
CA PHE A 90 15.45 1.64 2.32
C PHE A 90 16.07 0.44 1.59
N PHE A 91 15.77 0.23 0.30
CA PHE A 91 16.44 -0.80 -0.48
C PHE A 91 17.93 -0.50 -0.67
N ALA A 92 18.30 0.73 -1.01
CA ALA A 92 19.70 1.14 -1.10
C ALA A 92 20.41 0.99 0.26
N LEU A 93 19.75 1.39 1.35
CA LEU A 93 20.28 1.24 2.71
C LEU A 93 20.47 -0.24 3.08
N THR A 94 19.51 -1.13 2.77
CA THR A 94 19.67 -2.57 3.00
C THR A 94 20.86 -3.16 2.24
N ALA A 95 21.08 -2.73 1.00
CA ALA A 95 22.21 -3.18 0.18
C ALA A 95 23.56 -2.70 0.75
N ILE A 96 23.64 -1.44 1.20
CA ILE A 96 24.83 -0.88 1.84
C ILE A 96 25.18 -1.64 3.12
N LEU A 97 24.20 -1.85 4.01
CA LEU A 97 24.43 -2.60 5.25
C LEU A 97 24.83 -4.05 4.97
N THR A 98 24.23 -4.68 3.95
CA THR A 98 24.61 -6.04 3.54
C THR A 98 26.07 -6.12 3.13
N TYR A 99 26.50 -5.17 2.29
CA TYR A 99 27.89 -5.07 1.85
C TYR A 99 28.85 -4.82 3.02
N GLN A 100 28.49 -3.91 3.94
CA GLN A 100 29.29 -3.63 5.14
C GLN A 100 29.44 -4.86 6.04
N ASN A 101 28.35 -5.61 6.28
CA ASN A 101 28.39 -6.83 7.09
C ASN A 101 29.28 -7.91 6.47
N GLN A 102 29.29 -8.02 5.13
CA GLN A 102 30.20 -8.94 4.42
C GLN A 102 31.66 -8.49 4.54
N LEU A 103 31.97 -7.20 4.38
CA LEU A 103 33.34 -6.71 4.60
C LEU A 103 33.84 -7.02 6.02
N ALA A 104 32.96 -6.92 7.02
CA ALA A 104 33.30 -7.19 8.41
C ALA A 104 33.57 -8.69 8.70
N SER A 105 33.05 -9.61 7.89
CA SER A 105 33.20 -11.05 8.12
C SER A 105 34.54 -11.64 7.64
N GLN A 106 35.46 -10.83 7.10
CA GLN A 106 36.82 -11.20 6.68
C GLN A 106 36.94 -12.47 5.79
N GLU A 107 35.90 -12.79 5.03
CA GLU A 107 36.00 -13.78 3.96
C GLU A 107 36.52 -13.09 2.69
N ASP A 108 37.38 -13.76 1.93
CA ASP A 108 37.82 -13.27 0.62
C ASP A 108 36.62 -13.29 -0.35
N PHE A 109 35.98 -12.12 -0.50
CA PHE A 109 34.79 -11.98 -1.35
C PHE A 109 35.15 -11.43 -2.73
N GLY A 110 34.89 -12.25 -3.75
CA GLY A 110 35.11 -11.86 -5.14
C GLY A 110 34.10 -10.82 -5.65
N LEU A 111 34.34 -10.29 -6.85
CA LEU A 111 33.42 -9.36 -7.53
C LEU A 111 31.96 -9.86 -7.56
N PHE A 112 31.76 -11.17 -7.69
CA PHE A 112 30.43 -11.79 -7.70
C PHE A 112 29.67 -11.61 -6.38
N ASP A 113 30.34 -11.75 -5.24
CA ASP A 113 29.72 -11.60 -3.93
C ASP A 113 29.38 -10.15 -3.63
N GLN A 114 30.26 -9.23 -4.06
CA GLN A 114 30.00 -7.78 -3.98
C GLN A 114 28.76 -7.40 -4.81
N LEU A 115 28.66 -7.89 -6.06
CA LEU A 115 27.49 -7.65 -6.90
C LEU A 115 26.22 -8.31 -6.32
N ARG A 116 26.35 -9.49 -5.69
CA ARG A 116 25.25 -10.19 -5.05
C ARG A 116 24.65 -9.39 -3.89
N ALA A 117 25.47 -8.68 -3.11
CA ALA A 117 25.03 -7.84 -1.98
C ALA A 117 24.02 -6.75 -2.39
N TYR A 118 24.19 -6.16 -3.59
CA TYR A 118 23.29 -5.14 -4.11
C TYR A 118 21.99 -5.70 -4.70
N VAL A 119 21.94 -7.00 -4.95
CA VAL A 119 20.79 -7.67 -5.57
C VAL A 119 19.98 -8.47 -4.55
N LEU A 120 20.64 -8.98 -3.51
CA LEU A 120 20.09 -9.86 -2.47
C LEU A 120 20.53 -9.37 -1.08
N PRO A 121 19.78 -8.45 -0.45
CA PRO A 121 20.13 -7.99 0.89
C PRO A 121 20.06 -9.10 1.93
N SER A 122 20.90 -9.00 2.97
CA SER A 122 21.02 -10.01 4.02
C SER A 122 19.86 -9.98 5.01
N SER A 123 19.59 -11.13 5.63
CA SER A 123 18.59 -11.24 6.71
C SER A 123 18.92 -10.37 7.92
N GLU A 124 20.21 -10.14 8.19
CA GLU A 124 20.66 -9.26 9.27
C GLU A 124 20.35 -7.79 8.97
N ALA A 125 20.63 -7.32 7.76
CA ALA A 125 20.27 -5.96 7.34
C ALA A 125 18.74 -5.73 7.43
N PHE A 126 17.95 -6.72 7.01
CA PHE A 126 16.50 -6.68 7.18
C PHE A 126 16.07 -6.62 8.64
N TRP A 127 16.67 -7.43 9.50
CA TRP A 127 16.37 -7.43 10.93
C TRP A 127 16.66 -6.05 11.57
N ASN A 128 17.84 -5.48 11.29
CA ASN A 128 18.28 -4.20 11.83
C ASN A 128 17.40 -3.04 11.34
N LEU A 129 16.92 -3.11 10.10
CA LEU A 129 16.07 -2.08 9.51
C LEU A 129 14.57 -2.28 9.76
N GLY A 130 14.18 -3.28 10.54
CA GLY A 130 12.79 -3.41 10.98
C GLY A 130 11.91 -4.35 10.17
N ALA A 131 12.48 -5.41 9.58
CA ALA A 131 11.66 -6.48 9.02
C ALA A 131 10.73 -7.07 10.07
N SER A 132 9.53 -7.46 9.65
CA SER A 132 8.55 -8.03 10.56
C SER A 132 8.86 -9.50 10.76
N THR A 133 8.84 -9.94 12.01
CA THR A 133 8.91 -11.34 12.41
C THR A 133 7.91 -11.57 13.54
N THR A 134 7.41 -12.80 13.64
CA THR A 134 6.47 -13.16 14.71
C THR A 134 7.06 -12.92 16.09
N GLY A 135 8.30 -13.37 16.34
CA GLY A 135 8.95 -13.20 17.63
C GLY A 135 9.11 -11.73 18.03
N ALA A 136 9.53 -10.86 17.09
CA ALA A 136 9.73 -9.45 17.41
C ALA A 136 8.41 -8.72 17.70
N VAL A 137 7.37 -8.98 16.90
CA VAL A 137 6.05 -8.33 17.08
C VAL A 137 5.39 -8.81 18.38
N LEU A 138 5.40 -10.12 18.65
CA LEU A 138 4.86 -10.65 19.92
C LEU A 138 5.69 -10.21 21.13
N GLY A 139 6.99 -9.94 20.94
CA GLY A 139 7.87 -9.33 21.94
C GLY A 139 7.69 -7.81 22.12
N GLY A 140 6.66 -7.20 21.52
CA GLY A 140 6.31 -5.79 21.71
C GLY A 140 6.93 -4.81 20.72
N GLN A 141 7.66 -5.28 19.70
CA GLN A 141 8.22 -4.42 18.64
C GLN A 141 7.17 -4.10 17.56
N TYR A 142 6.02 -3.54 17.96
CA TYR A 142 4.87 -3.29 17.08
C TYR A 142 5.16 -2.33 15.92
N TRP A 143 6.20 -1.51 16.01
CA TRP A 143 6.67 -0.67 14.92
C TRP A 143 7.08 -1.49 13.68
N ARG A 144 7.49 -2.76 13.86
CA ARG A 144 7.79 -3.70 12.78
C ARG A 144 6.57 -4.08 11.93
N LEU A 145 5.35 -3.84 12.43
CA LEU A 145 4.13 -3.95 11.62
C LEU A 145 4.07 -2.94 10.47
N PHE A 146 4.92 -1.90 10.50
CA PHE A 146 4.92 -0.83 9.50
C PHE A 146 6.25 -0.73 8.75
N THR A 147 7.39 -0.80 9.44
CA THR A 147 8.72 -0.62 8.82
C THR A 147 9.04 -1.66 7.75
N TYR A 148 8.52 -2.88 7.90
CA TYR A 148 8.74 -3.96 6.94
C TYR A 148 8.26 -3.62 5.52
N MET A 149 7.27 -2.73 5.39
CA MET A 149 6.66 -2.34 4.11
C MET A 149 7.64 -1.66 3.16
N PHE A 150 8.73 -1.10 3.70
CA PHE A 150 9.71 -0.33 2.93
C PHE A 150 10.94 -1.16 2.54
N LEU A 151 11.11 -2.33 3.14
CA LEU A 151 12.20 -3.27 2.88
C LEU A 151 11.83 -4.19 1.72
N HIS A 152 12.80 -4.60 0.90
CA HIS A 152 12.54 -5.47 -0.25
C HIS A 152 13.63 -6.54 -0.39
N GLY A 153 13.19 -7.79 -0.53
CA GLY A 153 14.04 -8.98 -0.58
C GLY A 153 15.04 -9.05 -1.74
N ASN A 154 14.80 -8.36 -2.85
CA ASN A 154 15.70 -8.32 -4.01
C ASN A 154 15.31 -7.24 -5.03
N ILE A 155 16.15 -7.03 -6.04
CA ILE A 155 15.93 -6.01 -7.09
C ILE A 155 14.64 -6.22 -7.88
N LEU A 156 14.31 -7.46 -8.24
CA LEU A 156 13.06 -7.75 -8.97
C LEU A 156 11.87 -7.43 -8.09
N HIS A 157 11.91 -7.82 -6.81
CA HIS A 157 10.87 -7.57 -5.82
C HIS A 157 10.54 -6.09 -5.68
N ILE A 158 11.54 -5.22 -5.56
CA ILE A 158 11.30 -3.77 -5.50
C ILE A 158 10.79 -3.21 -6.81
N ILE A 159 11.36 -3.59 -7.97
CA ILE A 159 10.88 -3.13 -9.28
C ILE A 159 9.39 -3.46 -9.45
N PHE A 160 9.01 -4.66 -9.05
CA PHE A 160 7.67 -5.17 -9.09
C PHE A 160 6.70 -4.38 -8.19
N ASN A 161 7.06 -4.16 -6.92
CA ASN A 161 6.24 -3.35 -6.00
C ASN A 161 6.14 -1.89 -6.45
N LEU A 162 7.25 -1.28 -6.87
CA LEU A 162 7.28 0.10 -7.32
C LEU A 162 6.49 0.30 -8.61
N SER A 163 6.52 -0.67 -9.52
CA SER A 163 5.67 -0.65 -10.72
C SER A 163 4.20 -0.69 -10.32
N ALA A 164 3.80 -1.65 -9.48
CA ALA A 164 2.43 -1.76 -8.99
C ALA A 164 1.98 -0.51 -8.22
N LEU A 165 2.84 0.08 -7.38
CA LEU A 165 2.58 1.33 -6.69
C LEU A 165 2.40 2.49 -7.67
N ALA A 166 3.23 2.60 -8.70
CA ALA A 166 3.13 3.66 -9.70
C ALA A 166 1.83 3.55 -10.53
N PHE A 167 1.28 2.34 -10.66
CA PHE A 167 -0.03 2.13 -11.30
C PHE A 167 -1.20 2.34 -10.33
N LEU A 168 -1.21 1.67 -9.17
CA LEU A 168 -2.34 1.65 -8.24
C LEU A 168 -2.40 2.88 -7.32
N GLY A 169 -1.25 3.45 -6.98
CA GLY A 169 -1.14 4.58 -6.04
C GLY A 169 -1.94 5.81 -6.48
N PRO A 170 -1.77 6.31 -7.73
CA PRO A 170 -2.55 7.42 -8.25
C PRO A 170 -4.06 7.12 -8.32
N LEU A 171 -4.44 5.86 -8.60
CA LEU A 171 -5.85 5.44 -8.61
C LEU A 171 -6.45 5.57 -7.22
N LEU A 172 -5.79 4.98 -6.23
CA LEU A 172 -6.26 4.98 -4.86
C LEU A 172 -6.32 6.40 -4.31
N PHE A 173 -5.30 7.21 -4.58
CA PHE A 173 -5.31 8.62 -4.20
C PHE A 173 -6.47 9.36 -4.87
N GLY A 174 -6.69 9.16 -6.17
CA GLY A 174 -7.78 9.80 -6.90
C GLY A 174 -9.17 9.47 -6.36
N VAL A 175 -9.36 8.24 -5.87
CA VAL A 175 -10.64 7.77 -5.32
C VAL A 175 -10.82 8.18 -3.86
N PHE A 176 -9.79 8.04 -3.02
CA PHE A 176 -9.92 8.16 -1.56
C PHE A 176 -9.31 9.45 -0.99
N GLY A 177 -8.46 10.14 -1.75
CA GLY A 177 -7.72 11.32 -1.31
C GLY A 177 -6.56 11.02 -0.35
N LEU A 178 -5.80 12.06 -0.01
CA LEU A 178 -4.53 11.98 0.73
C LEU A 178 -4.63 11.22 2.05
N ARG A 179 -5.57 11.58 2.93
CA ARG A 179 -5.64 11.02 4.30
C ARG A 179 -5.92 9.53 4.26
N ARG A 180 -6.92 9.14 3.46
CA ARG A 180 -7.36 7.76 3.33
C ARG A 180 -6.39 6.91 2.54
N PHE A 181 -5.68 7.49 1.58
CA PHE A 181 -4.56 6.84 0.93
C PHE A 181 -3.59 6.30 1.99
N TRP A 182 -3.06 7.16 2.86
CA TRP A 182 -2.12 6.76 3.90
C TRP A 182 -2.70 5.78 4.92
N LEU A 183 -3.96 5.96 5.34
CA LEU A 183 -4.64 5.02 6.24
C LEU A 183 -4.79 3.63 5.60
N LEU A 184 -5.18 3.57 4.33
CA LEU A 184 -5.28 2.31 3.60
C LEU A 184 -3.90 1.69 3.42
N THR A 185 -2.87 2.47 3.08
CA THR A 185 -1.48 1.98 2.98
C THR A 185 -1.04 1.34 4.28
N LEU A 186 -1.05 2.10 5.38
CA LEU A 186 -0.51 1.68 6.67
C LEU A 186 -1.37 0.59 7.32
N GLY A 187 -2.69 0.72 7.20
CA GLY A 187 -3.66 -0.23 7.73
C GLY A 187 -3.59 -1.59 7.04
N CYS A 188 -3.58 -1.62 5.71
CA CYS A 188 -3.47 -2.86 4.96
C CYS A 188 -2.08 -3.48 5.11
N GLY A 189 -1.03 -2.66 5.20
CA GLY A 189 0.32 -3.13 5.52
C GLY A 189 0.42 -3.78 6.90
N ALA A 190 -0.09 -3.14 7.95
CA ALA A 190 -0.12 -3.70 9.30
C ALA A 190 -0.96 -4.99 9.37
N ALA A 191 -2.14 -5.00 8.73
CA ALA A 191 -2.95 -6.19 8.60
C ALA A 191 -2.21 -7.32 7.87
N GLY A 192 -1.42 -7.00 6.85
CA GLY A 192 -0.53 -7.95 6.18
C GLY A 192 0.49 -8.59 7.12
N ALA A 193 1.18 -7.79 7.93
CA ALA A 193 2.12 -8.33 8.93
C ALA A 193 1.41 -9.21 9.96
N LEU A 194 0.22 -8.83 10.42
CA LEU A 194 -0.58 -9.65 11.32
C LEU A 194 -1.07 -10.95 10.65
N GLY A 195 -1.50 -10.87 9.39
CA GLY A 195 -1.88 -12.04 8.59
C GLY A 195 -0.74 -13.03 8.45
N SER A 196 0.47 -12.54 8.13
CA SER A 196 1.69 -13.35 8.11
C SER A 196 1.94 -14.04 9.45
N ILE A 197 1.84 -13.32 10.57
CA ILE A 197 2.01 -13.88 11.91
C ILE A 197 1.01 -15.00 12.18
N ILE A 198 -0.26 -14.81 11.81
CA ILE A 198 -1.29 -15.84 11.92
C ILE A 198 -0.91 -17.05 11.07
N GLY A 199 -0.53 -16.86 9.80
CA GLY A 199 -0.08 -17.94 8.92
C GLY A 199 1.12 -18.70 9.49
N HIS A 200 2.08 -18.00 10.08
CA HIS A 200 3.23 -18.60 10.72
C HIS A 200 2.85 -19.44 11.94
N LEU A 201 2.02 -18.90 12.84
CA LEU A 201 1.61 -19.57 14.08
C LEU A 201 0.74 -20.81 13.83
N PHE A 202 -0.10 -20.79 12.79
CA PHE A 202 -1.12 -21.82 12.60
C PHE A 202 -0.86 -22.77 11.42
N VAL A 203 0.06 -22.44 10.51
CA VAL A 203 0.27 -23.23 9.27
C VAL A 203 1.71 -23.68 9.12
N PHE A 204 2.68 -22.76 9.05
CA PHE A 204 4.02 -23.09 8.56
C PHE A 204 5.10 -23.29 9.63
N HIS A 205 4.90 -22.81 10.88
CA HIS A 205 5.88 -22.89 11.98
C HIS A 205 7.31 -22.39 11.63
N SER A 206 7.49 -21.63 10.54
CA SER A 206 8.76 -21.01 10.12
C SER A 206 8.81 -19.49 10.31
N GLY A 207 9.70 -19.01 11.18
CA GLY A 207 9.83 -17.59 11.54
C GLY A 207 10.63 -16.77 10.54
N SER A 208 10.16 -16.65 9.30
CA SER A 208 10.82 -15.86 8.25
C SER A 208 10.61 -14.35 8.40
N ASN A 209 11.58 -13.57 7.93
CA ASN A 209 11.44 -12.14 7.75
C ASN A 209 10.36 -11.83 6.71
N VAL A 210 9.40 -11.00 7.07
CA VAL A 210 8.42 -10.42 6.14
C VAL A 210 8.94 -9.06 5.72
N VAL A 211 8.97 -8.80 4.41
CA VAL A 211 9.38 -7.53 3.81
C VAL A 211 8.51 -7.22 2.58
N GLY A 212 8.27 -5.95 2.31
CA GLY A 212 7.69 -5.46 1.06
C GLY A 212 6.34 -4.76 1.21
N LEU A 213 6.10 -3.79 0.32
CA LEU A 213 4.87 -2.99 0.29
C LEU A 213 3.64 -3.78 -0.21
N SER A 214 3.86 -4.98 -0.73
CA SER A 214 2.86 -5.76 -1.48
C SER A 214 1.56 -5.98 -0.73
N ALA A 215 1.56 -6.25 0.58
CA ALA A 215 0.32 -6.38 1.35
C ALA A 215 -0.58 -5.13 1.27
N ALA A 216 0.02 -3.93 1.31
CA ALA A 216 -0.72 -2.69 1.12
C ALA A 216 -1.25 -2.54 -0.31
N LEU A 217 -0.46 -2.94 -1.32
CA LEU A 217 -0.88 -2.92 -2.72
C LEU A 217 -2.05 -3.88 -3.00
N PHE A 218 -2.06 -5.06 -2.36
CA PHE A 218 -3.21 -5.96 -2.35
C PHE A 218 -4.42 -5.33 -1.65
N GLY A 219 -4.18 -4.59 -0.57
CA GLY A 219 -5.20 -3.75 0.06
C GLY A 219 -5.77 -2.68 -0.87
N TYR A 220 -4.95 -2.09 -1.75
CA TYR A 220 -5.44 -1.12 -2.74
C TYR A 220 -6.40 -1.79 -3.72
N LEU A 221 -6.09 -3.02 -4.17
CA LEU A 221 -7.00 -3.81 -5.00
C LEU A 221 -8.32 -4.08 -4.26
N GLY A 222 -8.27 -4.48 -2.98
CA GLY A 222 -9.47 -4.66 -2.16
C GLY A 222 -10.31 -3.38 -2.01
N ALA A 223 -9.67 -2.24 -1.76
CA ALA A 223 -10.36 -0.95 -1.61
C ALA A 223 -10.98 -0.48 -2.93
N LEU A 224 -10.26 -0.64 -4.04
CA LEU A 224 -10.78 -0.39 -5.39
C LEU A 224 -11.92 -1.37 -5.73
N TYR A 225 -11.87 -2.61 -5.22
CA TYR A 225 -12.96 -3.57 -5.34
C TYR A 225 -14.22 -3.08 -4.66
N ALA A 226 -14.09 -2.62 -3.41
CA ALA A 226 -15.18 -2.00 -2.67
C ALA A 226 -15.79 -0.82 -3.44
N TYR A 227 -14.93 0.02 -4.03
CA TYR A 227 -15.34 1.19 -4.79
C TYR A 227 -16.21 0.80 -5.98
N TYR A 228 -15.70 -0.02 -6.92
CA TYR A 228 -16.46 -0.31 -8.13
C TYR A 228 -17.75 -1.09 -7.85
N ARG A 229 -17.73 -2.00 -6.85
CA ARG A 229 -18.92 -2.76 -6.45
C ARG A 229 -19.99 -1.88 -5.85
N GLY A 230 -19.57 -0.86 -5.12
CA GLY A 230 -20.45 0.15 -4.61
C GLY A 230 -21.04 0.99 -5.74
N THR A 231 -20.20 1.52 -6.64
CA THR A 231 -20.61 2.48 -7.69
C THR A 231 -21.42 1.89 -8.82
N GLY A 232 -21.30 0.59 -9.07
CA GLY A 232 -21.93 -0.02 -10.25
C GLY A 232 -21.32 0.45 -11.58
N ASP A 233 -20.20 1.19 -11.54
CA ASP A 233 -19.51 1.67 -12.74
C ASP A 233 -18.88 0.47 -13.47
N LEU A 234 -19.50 0.07 -14.58
CA LEU A 234 -19.05 -1.03 -15.44
C LEU A 234 -17.65 -0.75 -16.03
N GLY A 235 -17.30 0.51 -16.28
CA GLY A 235 -15.97 0.90 -16.72
C GLY A 235 -14.91 0.74 -15.62
N ALA A 236 -15.27 1.03 -14.37
CA ALA A 236 -14.42 0.75 -13.22
C ALA A 236 -14.28 -0.76 -12.96
N ALA A 237 -15.34 -1.55 -13.19
CA ALA A 237 -15.32 -3.00 -13.08
C ALA A 237 -14.37 -3.67 -14.08
N GLU A 238 -14.38 -3.24 -15.36
CA GLU A 238 -13.45 -3.76 -16.38
C GLU A 238 -11.98 -3.39 -16.09
N LYS A 239 -11.74 -2.18 -15.59
CA LYS A 239 -10.41 -1.77 -15.12
C LYS A 239 -9.96 -2.62 -13.93
N PHE A 240 -10.82 -2.83 -12.93
CA PHE A 240 -10.53 -3.70 -11.79
C PHE A 240 -10.21 -5.13 -12.22
N LYS A 241 -11.02 -5.72 -13.10
CA LYS A 241 -10.78 -7.06 -13.67
C LYS A 241 -9.41 -7.14 -14.33
N SER A 242 -9.05 -6.13 -15.13
CA SER A 242 -7.71 -6.03 -15.72
C SER A 242 -6.61 -5.98 -14.66
N TYR A 243 -6.78 -5.19 -13.59
CA TYR A 243 -5.80 -5.12 -12.50
C TYR A 243 -5.65 -6.44 -11.75
N MET A 244 -6.75 -7.16 -11.51
CA MET A 244 -6.70 -8.49 -10.91
C MET A 244 -6.00 -9.49 -11.82
N ILE A 245 -6.26 -9.48 -13.13
CA ILE A 245 -5.57 -10.35 -14.08
C ILE A 245 -4.06 -10.08 -14.04
N TRP A 246 -3.64 -8.82 -14.15
CA TRP A 246 -2.22 -8.45 -14.11
C TRP A 246 -1.59 -8.74 -12.75
N GLY A 247 -2.31 -8.57 -11.64
CA GLY A 247 -1.86 -8.95 -10.29
C GLY A 247 -1.68 -10.47 -10.13
N ASN A 248 -2.55 -11.27 -10.72
CA ASN A 248 -2.40 -12.73 -10.72
C ASN A 248 -1.23 -13.18 -11.61
N VAL A 249 -1.10 -12.61 -12.82
CA VAL A 249 0.04 -12.85 -13.71
C VAL A 249 1.34 -12.52 -12.99
N PHE A 250 1.37 -11.39 -12.29
CA PHE A 250 2.47 -11.00 -11.43
C PHE A 250 2.79 -12.09 -10.39
N CYS A 251 1.82 -12.51 -9.58
CA CYS A 251 2.02 -13.54 -8.55
C CYS A 251 2.54 -14.86 -9.13
N VAL A 252 2.02 -15.28 -10.27
CA VAL A 252 2.50 -16.48 -10.96
C VAL A 252 3.94 -16.29 -11.41
N VAL A 253 4.28 -15.17 -12.04
CA VAL A 253 5.65 -14.89 -12.50
C VAL A 253 6.63 -14.87 -11.32
N VAL A 254 6.35 -14.14 -10.24
CA VAL A 254 7.26 -14.12 -9.09
C VAL A 254 7.38 -15.49 -8.40
N THR A 255 6.30 -16.30 -8.38
CA THR A 255 6.36 -17.69 -7.89
C THR A 255 7.26 -18.56 -8.76
N LEU A 256 7.13 -18.48 -10.09
CA LEU A 256 7.95 -19.23 -11.05
C LEU A 256 9.43 -18.84 -11.00
N LEU A 257 9.72 -17.59 -10.61
CA LEU A 257 11.08 -17.10 -10.36
C LEU A 257 11.63 -17.51 -8.99
N GLY A 258 10.91 -18.34 -8.22
CA GLY A 258 11.34 -18.83 -6.92
C GLY A 258 11.37 -17.77 -5.81
N MET A 259 10.66 -16.66 -6.00
CA MET A 259 10.59 -15.62 -4.98
C MET A 259 9.62 -16.04 -3.86
N PRO A 260 10.01 -15.92 -2.58
CA PRO A 260 9.10 -16.25 -1.48
C PRO A 260 7.93 -15.26 -1.45
N ILE A 261 6.72 -15.79 -1.42
CA ILE A 261 5.46 -15.02 -1.37
C ILE A 261 4.72 -15.34 -0.09
N ASP A 262 4.35 -14.29 0.64
CA ASP A 262 3.51 -14.39 1.83
C ASP A 262 2.02 -14.20 1.46
N ASN A 263 1.38 -15.30 1.12
CA ASN A 263 -0.04 -15.30 0.74
C ASN A 263 -0.95 -14.83 1.89
N PHE A 264 -0.58 -15.11 3.14
CA PHE A 264 -1.37 -14.69 4.30
C PHE A 264 -1.31 -13.17 4.47
N ALA A 265 -0.14 -12.57 4.27
CA ALA A 265 0.00 -11.12 4.27
C ALA A 265 -0.82 -10.47 3.14
N HIS A 266 -0.79 -11.04 1.93
CA HIS A 266 -1.55 -10.51 0.78
C HIS A 266 -3.06 -10.62 0.99
N LEU A 267 -3.55 -11.76 1.48
CA LEU A 267 -4.96 -11.95 1.77
C LEU A 267 -5.45 -11.00 2.86
N ALA A 268 -4.70 -10.89 3.97
CA ALA A 268 -5.06 -9.99 5.05
C ALA A 268 -5.11 -8.52 4.58
N GLY A 269 -4.09 -8.08 3.83
CA GLY A 269 -4.08 -6.76 3.20
C GLY A 269 -5.29 -6.52 2.30
N MET A 270 -5.61 -7.46 1.40
CA MET A 270 -6.75 -7.38 0.49
C MET A 270 -8.09 -7.28 1.21
N PHE A 271 -8.34 -8.14 2.21
CA PHE A 271 -9.59 -8.13 2.96
C PHE A 271 -9.74 -6.87 3.83
N THR A 272 -8.66 -6.39 4.44
CA THR A 272 -8.67 -5.11 5.15
C THR A 272 -9.00 -3.95 4.21
N GLY A 273 -8.37 -3.90 3.04
CA GLY A 273 -8.65 -2.89 2.03
C GLY A 273 -10.10 -2.93 1.55
N TRP A 274 -10.65 -4.13 1.32
CA TRP A 274 -12.05 -4.29 0.93
C TRP A 274 -13.02 -3.81 2.01
N GLY A 275 -12.83 -4.26 3.26
CA GLY A 275 -13.69 -3.88 4.38
C GLY A 275 -13.61 -2.38 4.67
N TRP A 276 -12.41 -1.81 4.69
CA TRP A 276 -12.22 -0.38 4.95
C TRP A 276 -12.72 0.48 3.79
N GLY A 277 -12.55 0.02 2.54
CA GLY A 277 -13.18 0.64 1.38
C GLY A 277 -14.69 0.76 1.56
N ILE A 278 -15.38 -0.33 1.94
CA ILE A 278 -16.83 -0.29 2.23
C ILE A 278 -17.16 0.74 3.31
N LEU A 279 -16.42 0.74 4.43
CA LEU A 279 -16.65 1.65 5.55
C LEU A 279 -16.48 3.12 5.16
N MET A 280 -15.42 3.43 4.39
CA MET A 280 -15.12 4.78 3.94
C MET A 280 -16.19 5.30 2.98
N PHE A 281 -16.84 4.45 2.18
CA PHE A 281 -17.95 4.87 1.33
C PHE A 281 -19.27 5.02 2.09
N ARG A 282 -19.53 4.16 3.08
CA ARG A 282 -20.78 4.24 3.87
C ARG A 282 -20.82 5.47 4.77
N ASN A 283 -19.67 5.86 5.35
CA ASN A 283 -19.60 6.86 6.43
C ASN A 283 -18.67 8.04 6.12
N ALA A 284 -18.48 8.36 4.82
CA ALA A 284 -17.38 9.20 4.33
C ALA A 284 -17.27 10.62 4.94
N SER A 285 -18.33 11.13 5.56
CA SER A 285 -18.42 12.51 6.05
C SER A 285 -18.87 12.63 7.50
N THR A 286 -18.94 11.53 8.26
CA THR A 286 -19.33 11.63 9.68
C THR A 286 -18.20 12.23 10.52
N LYS A 287 -18.53 13.12 11.47
CA LYS A 287 -17.54 13.67 12.42
C LYS A 287 -16.77 12.54 13.12
N ALA A 288 -17.47 11.47 13.50
CA ALA A 288 -16.87 10.29 14.12
C ALA A 288 -15.79 9.67 13.23
N MET A 289 -16.06 9.44 11.94
CA MET A 289 -15.07 8.91 11.00
C MET A 289 -13.84 9.83 10.89
N LEU A 290 -14.04 11.16 10.81
CA LEU A 290 -12.92 12.10 10.75
C LEU A 290 -12.04 12.08 12.00
N TRP A 291 -12.64 11.94 13.19
CA TRP A 291 -11.89 11.77 14.44
C TRP A 291 -11.12 10.46 14.45
N THR A 292 -11.76 9.36 14.06
CA THR A 292 -11.10 8.05 13.94
C THR A 292 -9.92 8.10 12.97
N GLU A 293 -10.11 8.66 11.77
CA GLU A 293 -9.04 8.81 10.76
C GLU A 293 -7.85 9.59 11.33
N ARG A 294 -8.09 10.71 12.03
CA ARG A 294 -7.04 11.52 12.66
C ARG A 294 -6.31 10.78 13.77
N THR A 295 -7.04 10.11 14.66
CA THR A 295 -6.45 9.34 15.76
C THR A 295 -5.57 8.23 15.22
N LEU A 296 -6.01 7.50 14.20
CA LEU A 296 -5.23 6.45 13.57
C LEU A 296 -3.94 7.00 12.93
N LEU A 297 -4.03 8.12 12.21
CA LEU A 297 -2.84 8.77 11.64
C LEU A 297 -1.82 9.18 12.72
N ILE A 298 -2.28 9.72 13.86
CA ILE A 298 -1.41 10.10 14.98
C ILE A 298 -0.74 8.87 15.59
N LEU A 299 -1.51 7.80 15.84
CA LEU A 299 -0.98 6.55 16.38
C LEU A 299 0.05 5.93 15.44
N PHE A 300 -0.21 5.95 14.13
CA PHE A 300 0.75 5.48 13.13
C PHE A 300 2.01 6.34 13.11
N ALA A 301 1.88 7.67 13.09
CA ALA A 301 3.02 8.57 13.11
C ALA A 301 3.87 8.36 14.38
N GLY A 302 3.24 8.23 15.55
CA GLY A 302 3.93 7.95 16.81
C GLY A 302 4.67 6.62 16.79
N THR A 303 4.03 5.56 16.31
CA THR A 303 4.63 4.22 16.21
C THR A 303 5.79 4.21 15.20
N TRP A 304 5.64 4.91 14.08
CA TRP A 304 6.68 5.07 13.06
C TRP A 304 7.90 5.83 13.58
N LEU A 305 7.68 6.97 14.25
CA LEU A 305 8.76 7.77 14.84
C LEU A 305 9.50 7.00 15.93
N TYR A 306 8.76 6.26 16.77
CA TYR A 306 9.36 5.40 17.78
C TYR A 306 10.20 4.28 17.14
N GLY A 307 9.66 3.59 16.13
CA GLY A 307 10.41 2.58 15.38
C GLY A 307 11.66 3.14 14.70
N SER A 308 11.53 4.31 14.07
CA SER A 308 12.65 5.01 13.43
C SER A 308 13.75 5.36 14.44
N PHE A 309 13.38 5.84 15.64
CA PHE A 309 14.31 6.07 16.73
C PHE A 309 15.02 4.78 17.17
N LEU A 310 14.30 3.67 17.31
CA LEU A 310 14.89 2.39 17.67
C LEU A 310 15.86 1.86 16.60
N VAL A 311 15.49 1.96 15.31
CA VAL A 311 16.36 1.59 14.18
C VAL A 311 17.62 2.47 14.19
N LEU A 312 17.48 3.79 14.31
CA LEU A 312 18.63 4.70 14.37
C LEU A 312 19.53 4.39 15.57
N ARG A 313 18.96 4.10 16.74
CA ARG A 313 19.72 3.69 17.93
C ARG A 313 20.52 2.42 17.69
N THR A 314 20.02 1.48 16.88
CA THR A 314 20.78 0.26 16.52
C THR A 314 21.84 0.50 15.46
N LEU A 315 21.62 1.42 14.51
CA LEU A 315 22.54 1.67 13.40
C LEU A 315 23.70 2.61 13.77
N ILE A 316 23.46 3.64 14.60
CA ILE A 316 24.49 4.64 14.94
C ILE A 316 25.77 4.01 15.54
N PRO A 317 25.68 3.02 16.46
CA PRO A 317 26.88 2.33 16.97
C PRO A 317 27.63 1.52 15.91
N GLN A 318 26.92 0.96 14.92
CA GLN A 318 27.52 0.19 13.83
C GLN A 318 28.30 1.09 12.85
N ILE A 319 27.84 2.34 12.67
CA ILE A 319 28.49 3.33 11.79
C ILE A 319 29.75 3.93 12.44
N HIS A 320 29.75 4.14 13.76
CA HIS A 320 30.86 4.76 14.48
C HIS A 320 31.84 3.78 15.13
N GLY A 321 31.53 2.48 15.14
CA GLY A 321 32.32 1.42 15.79
C GLY A 321 33.27 0.66 14.86
N GLY A 322 33.47 1.12 13.62
CA GLY A 322 34.42 0.58 12.65
C GLY A 322 35.65 1.45 12.47
#